data_AF-A0A7X7VFT2-F1
#
_entry.id   AF-A0A7X7VFT2-F1
#
_cell.length_a   1.000
_cell.length_b   1.000
_cell.length_c   1.000
_cell.angle_alpha   90.00
_cell.angle_beta   90.00
_cell.angle_gamma   90.00
#
_symmetry.space_group_name_H-M   'P 1'
#
loop_
_entity.id
_entity.type
_entity.pdbx_description
1 polymer ?
#
loop_
_entity_poly.entity_id
_entity_poly.type
_entity_poly.pdbx_seq_one_letter_code
_entity_poly.pdbx_strand_id
1 'polypeptide(L)'
;KDNWRAKAKNLPAEDLDTDLSKAFRRAVLEDAELYAALKEGCERFARYRDYSRIPWEDSELRYDLIGKLRSKLASVCLSALKPGLVILDEFQRFKHLLDGDDEASMLATALFEHPDVRVLLLSATPYKMFTLDQENDEDDHYPDFIRTLNFLFNDSGKVDEVKSLLSEHRTTLHACAKGSVCHPGKKAELERALLNVMCRTERVATTRDHNSMLTEIERTAPLTPADLQHAATVDAVAICVKAGEPIEYWKSAPYLINFLKHYELRHKLDAQLNAPSDALRGTLSSANGQLLTKGKFEGYQALDPANPRMRVLFEDTIDKGMWQLLWMPPSMPYIEPGGAYQDKDGLTKALVFSSWSAVPDAIASICSYEAERKMIAGTSVSHSELYDKIKPLLRFAVASNDNRLTGMPVIAWLLPSPTLATKIDPLEIALGRGSGPLDVQELRDEVKAICRSLVETLPDAGEGTRADERWYWAAPILLDSHNGLLDWCKSHSGWRSATPDHESGTRFKDHIDLLVSMAEGNIPLGPQPDDLVDVLCDLALAGPGVCALRALHRIGAGLDAADPNLLSAAARIASGFRSL
;
A
#
# COMPACT_ATOMS: atom_id res chain seq x y z
N LYS A 1 -39.25 -8.98 -1.87
CA LYS A 1 -39.32 -8.95 -3.35
C LYS A 1 -39.10 -7.54 -3.90
N ASP A 2 -39.79 -6.53 -3.35
CA ASP A 2 -39.67 -5.14 -3.82
C ASP A 2 -38.31 -4.51 -3.51
N ASN A 3 -37.71 -4.84 -2.35
CA ASN A 3 -36.38 -4.37 -1.99
C ASN A 3 -35.27 -4.97 -2.91
N TRP A 4 -35.40 -6.22 -3.36
CA TRP A 4 -34.47 -6.81 -4.35
C TRP A 4 -34.67 -6.18 -5.73
N ARG A 5 -35.91 -5.96 -6.17
CA ARG A 5 -36.18 -5.28 -7.45
C ARG A 5 -35.70 -3.83 -7.46
N ALA A 6 -35.82 -3.12 -6.34
CA ALA A 6 -35.27 -1.79 -6.16
C ALA A 6 -33.73 -1.82 -6.20
N LYS A 7 -33.08 -2.73 -5.46
CA LYS A 7 -31.63 -2.93 -5.53
C LYS A 7 -31.15 -3.31 -6.93
N ALA A 8 -31.85 -4.20 -7.63
CA ALA A 8 -31.51 -4.63 -8.98
C ALA A 8 -31.69 -3.52 -10.02
N LYS A 9 -32.71 -2.66 -9.87
CA LYS A 9 -32.88 -1.46 -10.70
C LYS A 9 -31.82 -0.38 -10.42
N ASN A 10 -31.33 -0.33 -9.19
CA ASN A 10 -30.30 0.63 -8.76
C ASN A 10 -28.87 0.08 -8.94
N LEU A 11 -28.70 -1.14 -9.46
CA LEU A 11 -27.38 -1.60 -9.88
C LEU A 11 -26.99 -0.79 -11.12
N PRO A 12 -25.75 -0.27 -11.20
CA PRO A 12 -25.30 0.52 -12.33
C PRO A 12 -25.08 -0.40 -13.54
N ALA A 13 -26.16 -0.80 -14.20
CA ALA A 13 -26.11 -1.66 -15.37
C ALA A 13 -25.38 -1.00 -16.55
N GLU A 14 -25.29 0.33 -16.53
CA GLU A 14 -24.56 1.16 -17.49
C GLU A 14 -23.02 1.08 -17.31
N ASP A 15 -22.55 0.66 -16.13
CA ASP A 15 -21.12 0.47 -15.83
C ASP A 15 -20.60 -0.92 -16.24
N LEU A 16 -21.48 -1.82 -16.70
CA LEU A 16 -21.12 -3.19 -17.09
C LEU A 16 -20.86 -3.29 -18.59
N ASP A 17 -19.71 -3.87 -18.95
CA ASP A 17 -19.41 -4.18 -20.35
C ASP A 17 -20.48 -5.11 -20.94
N THR A 18 -21.10 -4.67 -22.04
CA THR A 18 -22.24 -5.37 -22.63
C THR A 18 -21.87 -6.71 -23.25
N ASP A 19 -20.64 -6.85 -23.74
CA ASP A 19 -20.19 -8.06 -24.44
C ASP A 19 -19.73 -9.11 -23.44
N LEU A 20 -19.00 -8.71 -22.39
CA LEU A 20 -18.70 -9.56 -21.24
C LEU A 20 -19.98 -10.03 -20.55
N SER A 21 -20.96 -9.15 -20.38
CA SER A 21 -22.26 -9.50 -19.78
C SER A 21 -23.01 -10.55 -20.60
N LYS A 22 -23.02 -10.43 -21.93
CA LYS A 22 -23.62 -11.45 -22.82
C LYS A 22 -22.84 -12.74 -22.79
N ALA A 23 -21.50 -12.67 -22.83
CA ALA A 23 -20.63 -13.83 -22.79
C ALA A 23 -20.78 -14.61 -21.48
N PHE A 24 -20.81 -13.93 -20.34
CA PHE A 24 -21.03 -14.54 -19.04
C PHE A 24 -22.39 -15.24 -18.93
N ARG A 25 -23.47 -14.55 -19.34
CA ARG A 25 -24.82 -15.15 -19.33
C ARG A 25 -24.88 -16.42 -20.18
N ARG A 26 -24.29 -16.38 -21.37
CA ARG A 26 -24.21 -17.55 -22.25
C ARG A 26 -23.41 -18.68 -21.60
N ALA A 27 -22.24 -18.39 -21.05
CA ALA A 27 -21.39 -19.37 -20.39
C ALA A 27 -22.06 -20.04 -19.16
N VAL A 28 -22.89 -19.29 -18.42
CA VAL A 28 -23.70 -19.85 -17.31
C VAL A 28 -24.87 -20.70 -17.84
N LEU A 29 -25.52 -20.29 -18.93
CA LEU A 29 -26.66 -21.03 -19.50
C LEU A 29 -26.24 -22.33 -20.19
N GLU A 30 -25.05 -22.36 -20.79
CA GLU A 30 -24.48 -23.55 -21.45
C GLU A 30 -23.98 -24.59 -20.43
N ASP A 31 -23.66 -24.15 -19.21
CA ASP A 31 -23.31 -25.03 -18.09
C ASP A 31 -24.57 -25.56 -17.40
N ALA A 32 -25.03 -26.73 -17.85
CA ALA A 32 -26.29 -27.32 -17.40
C ALA A 32 -26.32 -27.60 -15.88
N GLU A 33 -25.19 -27.98 -15.29
CA GLU A 33 -25.09 -28.28 -13.87
C GLU A 33 -25.14 -27.00 -13.03
N LEU A 34 -24.33 -26.00 -13.39
CA LEU A 34 -24.32 -24.70 -12.73
C LEU A 34 -25.68 -24.00 -12.84
N TYR A 35 -26.31 -24.08 -14.02
CA TYR A 35 -27.62 -23.47 -14.24
C TYR A 35 -28.73 -24.17 -13.44
N ALA A 36 -28.67 -25.49 -13.29
CA ALA A 36 -29.60 -26.23 -12.43
C ALA A 36 -29.44 -25.83 -10.96
N ALA A 37 -28.19 -25.79 -10.46
CA ALA A 37 -27.89 -25.34 -9.10
C ALA A 37 -28.32 -23.88 -8.86
N LEU A 38 -28.20 -23.00 -9.87
CA LEU A 38 -28.67 -21.62 -9.81
C LEU A 38 -30.18 -21.53 -9.66
N LYS A 39 -30.93 -22.35 -10.40
CA LYS A 39 -32.40 -22.41 -10.27
C LYS A 39 -32.80 -22.91 -8.88
N GLU A 40 -32.17 -23.98 -8.41
CA GLU A 40 -32.40 -24.53 -7.08
C GLU A 40 -32.09 -23.50 -5.99
N GLY A 41 -30.97 -22.79 -6.09
CA GLY A 41 -30.64 -21.67 -5.18
C GLY A 41 -31.72 -20.57 -5.22
N CYS A 42 -32.21 -20.20 -6.40
CA CYS A 42 -33.29 -19.22 -6.52
C CYS A 42 -34.60 -19.68 -5.86
N GLU A 43 -34.89 -20.98 -5.88
CA GLU A 43 -36.07 -21.57 -5.22
C GLU A 43 -35.90 -21.61 -3.69
N ARG A 44 -34.76 -22.12 -3.21
CA ARG A 44 -34.43 -22.19 -1.77
C ARG A 44 -34.40 -20.81 -1.10
N PHE A 45 -33.89 -19.80 -1.81
CA PHE A 45 -33.81 -18.40 -1.37
C PHE A 45 -34.97 -17.52 -1.89
N ALA A 46 -36.07 -18.10 -2.36
CA ALA A 46 -37.21 -17.35 -2.88
C ALA A 46 -37.88 -16.42 -1.83
N ARG A 47 -37.69 -16.73 -0.54
CA ARG A 47 -38.18 -15.92 0.59
C ARG A 47 -37.00 -15.42 1.41
N TYR A 48 -37.09 -14.17 1.86
CA TYR A 48 -36.10 -13.60 2.76
C TYR A 48 -36.07 -14.38 4.08
N ARG A 49 -34.86 -14.74 4.52
CA ARG A 49 -34.58 -15.31 5.84
C ARG A 49 -33.49 -14.45 6.47
N ASP A 50 -33.58 -14.28 7.79
CA ASP A 50 -32.47 -13.70 8.56
C ASP A 50 -31.24 -14.61 8.43
N TYR A 51 -30.06 -14.02 8.38
CA TYR A 51 -28.79 -14.73 8.18
C TYR A 51 -28.56 -15.79 9.27
N SER A 52 -28.96 -15.51 10.52
CA SER A 52 -28.85 -16.45 11.64
C SER A 52 -29.79 -17.67 11.56
N ARG A 53 -30.73 -17.67 10.60
CA ARG A 53 -31.76 -18.71 10.41
C ARG A 53 -31.62 -19.48 9.10
N ILE A 54 -30.51 -19.31 8.38
CA ILE A 54 -30.24 -20.07 7.16
C ILE A 54 -29.67 -21.44 7.56
N PRO A 55 -30.29 -22.57 7.14
CA PRO A 55 -29.73 -23.89 7.36
C PRO A 55 -28.32 -24.02 6.79
N TRP A 56 -27.47 -24.82 7.43
CA TRP A 56 -26.08 -25.02 7.00
C TRP A 56 -25.96 -25.46 5.53
N GLU A 57 -26.80 -26.41 5.10
CA GLU A 57 -26.86 -26.89 3.70
C GLU A 57 -27.19 -25.78 2.69
N ASP A 58 -28.13 -24.89 3.02
CA ASP A 58 -28.48 -23.75 2.16
C ASP A 58 -27.32 -22.73 2.11
N SER A 59 -26.58 -22.58 3.21
CA SER A 59 -25.40 -21.71 3.27
C SER A 59 -24.24 -22.28 2.45
N GLU A 60 -23.98 -23.59 2.54
CA GLU A 60 -22.98 -24.29 1.75
C GLU A 60 -23.27 -24.17 0.25
N LEU A 61 -24.51 -24.49 -0.17
CA LEU A 61 -24.97 -24.31 -1.56
C LEU A 61 -24.76 -22.87 -2.04
N ARG A 62 -25.08 -21.86 -1.21
CA ARG A 62 -24.88 -20.45 -1.56
C ARG A 62 -23.42 -20.14 -1.81
N TYR A 63 -22.51 -20.59 -0.94
CA TYR A 63 -21.08 -20.31 -1.09
C TYR A 63 -20.49 -21.04 -2.30
N ASP A 64 -20.84 -22.30 -2.51
CA ASP A 64 -20.45 -23.08 -3.69
C ASP A 64 -20.92 -22.39 -4.99
N LEU A 65 -22.19 -21.99 -5.04
CA LEU A 65 -22.76 -21.30 -6.19
C LEU A 65 -22.08 -19.95 -6.48
N ILE A 66 -21.81 -19.16 -5.44
CA ILE A 66 -21.07 -17.89 -5.57
C ILE A 66 -19.66 -18.14 -6.09
N GLY A 67 -18.98 -19.18 -5.60
CA GLY A 67 -17.67 -19.63 -6.09
C GLY A 67 -17.71 -19.93 -7.58
N LYS A 68 -18.55 -20.89 -7.98
CA LYS A 68 -18.69 -21.32 -9.39
C LYS A 68 -19.06 -20.17 -10.33
N LEU A 69 -19.97 -19.26 -9.92
CA LEU A 69 -20.32 -18.08 -10.71
C LEU A 69 -19.14 -17.11 -10.86
N ARG A 70 -18.35 -16.90 -9.80
CA ARG A 70 -17.14 -16.05 -9.86
C ARG A 70 -16.06 -16.68 -10.74
N SER A 71 -15.84 -17.99 -10.64
CA SER A 71 -14.88 -18.73 -11.47
C SER A 71 -15.27 -18.67 -12.95
N LYS A 72 -16.56 -18.85 -13.26
CA LYS A 72 -17.06 -18.71 -14.65
C LYS A 72 -16.90 -17.28 -15.16
N LEU A 73 -17.17 -16.26 -14.33
CA LEU A 73 -16.97 -14.86 -14.71
C LEU A 73 -15.49 -14.57 -15.01
N ALA A 74 -14.58 -15.02 -14.13
CA ALA A 74 -13.15 -14.87 -14.32
C ALA A 74 -12.67 -15.51 -15.63
N SER A 75 -13.09 -16.74 -15.93
CA SER A 75 -12.77 -17.42 -17.18
C SER A 75 -13.24 -16.64 -18.42
N VAL A 76 -14.45 -16.09 -18.39
CA VAL A 76 -14.98 -15.25 -19.48
C VAL A 76 -14.18 -13.96 -19.64
N CYS A 77 -13.83 -13.30 -18.53
CA CYS A 77 -13.01 -12.10 -18.54
C CYS A 77 -11.60 -12.38 -19.09
N LEU A 78 -10.96 -13.48 -18.69
CA LEU A 78 -9.63 -13.88 -19.19
C LEU A 78 -9.66 -14.17 -20.69
N SER A 79 -10.68 -14.87 -21.17
CA SER A 79 -10.85 -15.16 -22.60
C SER A 79 -11.02 -13.89 -23.44
N ALA A 80 -11.57 -12.83 -22.86
CA ALA A 80 -11.70 -11.53 -23.51
C ALA A 80 -10.42 -10.67 -23.43
N LEU A 81 -9.58 -10.87 -22.41
CA LEU A 81 -8.45 -9.99 -22.08
C LEU A 81 -7.33 -10.02 -23.12
N LYS A 82 -7.19 -11.12 -23.90
CA LYS A 82 -6.16 -11.37 -24.94
C LYS A 82 -4.85 -10.58 -24.72
N PRO A 83 -4.14 -10.79 -23.60
CA PRO A 83 -2.99 -9.96 -23.28
C PRO A 83 -1.83 -10.28 -24.23
N GLY A 84 -0.99 -9.28 -24.51
CA GLY A 84 0.29 -9.50 -25.20
C GLY A 84 1.45 -9.79 -24.25
N LEU A 85 1.32 -9.38 -22.99
CA LEU A 85 2.34 -9.52 -21.95
C LEU A 85 1.66 -9.61 -20.58
N VAL A 86 2.09 -10.57 -19.76
CA VAL A 86 1.70 -10.73 -18.37
C VAL A 86 2.94 -10.53 -17.50
N ILE A 87 2.86 -9.62 -16.55
CA ILE A 87 3.95 -9.34 -15.60
C ILE A 87 3.48 -9.80 -14.22
N LEU A 88 4.20 -10.76 -13.64
CA LEU A 88 4.00 -11.19 -12.25
C LEU A 88 5.11 -10.59 -11.41
N ASP A 89 4.76 -9.55 -10.65
CA ASP A 89 5.66 -8.99 -9.65
C ASP A 89 5.59 -9.77 -8.34
N GLU A 90 6.71 -9.87 -7.64
CA GLU A 90 6.86 -10.67 -6.41
C GLU A 90 6.35 -12.12 -6.56
N PHE A 91 6.70 -12.79 -7.67
CA PHE A 91 6.14 -14.10 -8.04
C PHE A 91 6.31 -15.19 -6.96
N GLN A 92 7.27 -15.05 -6.05
CA GLN A 92 7.45 -15.96 -4.93
C GLN A 92 6.25 -16.00 -3.97
N ARG A 93 5.37 -14.99 -3.98
CA ARG A 93 4.08 -15.00 -3.26
C ARG A 93 3.03 -15.88 -3.95
N PHE A 94 3.26 -16.17 -5.23
CA PHE A 94 2.31 -16.81 -6.13
C PHE A 94 2.79 -18.19 -6.60
N LYS A 95 3.71 -18.83 -5.86
CA LYS A 95 4.22 -20.18 -6.20
C LYS A 95 3.11 -21.20 -6.44
N HIS A 96 2.03 -21.12 -5.65
CA HIS A 96 0.87 -22.01 -5.80
C HIS A 96 0.15 -21.82 -7.14
N LEU A 97 0.18 -20.63 -7.75
CA LEU A 97 -0.47 -20.35 -9.03
C LEU A 97 0.16 -21.08 -10.23
N LEU A 98 1.36 -21.64 -10.08
CA LEU A 98 2.06 -22.34 -11.16
C LEU A 98 1.64 -23.81 -11.27
N ASP A 99 1.29 -24.46 -10.15
CA ASP A 99 1.05 -25.92 -10.08
C ASP A 99 -0.11 -26.31 -9.13
N GLY A 100 -0.94 -25.36 -8.71
CA GLY A 100 -2.05 -25.61 -7.79
C GLY A 100 -3.27 -26.22 -8.50
N ASP A 101 -3.99 -27.09 -7.79
CA ASP A 101 -5.30 -27.62 -8.22
C ASP A 101 -6.48 -26.71 -7.83
N ASP A 102 -6.19 -25.53 -7.24
CA ASP A 102 -7.22 -24.58 -6.86
C ASP A 102 -7.71 -23.74 -8.06
N GLU A 103 -8.91 -23.17 -7.92
CA GLU A 103 -9.53 -22.38 -9.00
C GLU A 103 -8.67 -21.20 -9.44
N ALA A 104 -7.89 -20.61 -8.52
CA ALA A 104 -7.02 -19.49 -8.81
C ALA A 104 -5.84 -19.89 -9.71
N SER A 105 -5.24 -21.05 -9.45
CA SER A 105 -4.15 -21.61 -10.24
C SER A 105 -4.63 -22.00 -11.63
N MET A 106 -5.80 -22.65 -11.74
CA MET A 106 -6.39 -22.97 -13.05
C MET A 106 -6.62 -21.73 -13.92
N LEU A 107 -7.10 -20.63 -13.31
CA LEU A 107 -7.29 -19.36 -14.01
C LEU A 107 -5.96 -18.70 -14.41
N ALA A 108 -4.93 -18.80 -13.56
CA ALA A 108 -3.59 -18.31 -13.85
C ALA A 108 -2.94 -19.12 -14.99
N THR A 109 -3.02 -20.45 -14.96
CA THR A 109 -2.57 -21.33 -16.04
C THR A 109 -3.26 -20.99 -17.36
N ALA A 110 -4.59 -20.81 -17.35
CA ALA A 110 -5.35 -20.40 -18.54
C ALA A 110 -4.91 -19.03 -19.11
N LEU A 111 -4.39 -18.14 -18.27
CA LEU A 111 -3.82 -16.86 -18.68
C LEU A 111 -2.42 -17.02 -19.30
N PHE A 112 -1.59 -17.91 -18.74
CA PHE A 112 -0.20 -18.13 -19.20
C PHE A 112 -0.12 -18.99 -20.46
N GLU A 113 -1.02 -19.97 -20.62
CA GLU A 113 -1.02 -20.91 -21.76
C GLU A 113 -1.59 -20.33 -23.05
N HIS A 114 -2.05 -19.07 -23.03
CA HIS A 114 -2.59 -18.43 -24.22
C HIS A 114 -1.46 -18.25 -25.27
N PRO A 115 -1.62 -18.72 -26.53
CA PRO A 115 -0.49 -18.93 -27.46
C PRO A 115 0.39 -17.71 -27.76
N ASP A 116 -0.17 -16.51 -27.69
CA ASP A 116 0.51 -15.25 -28.01
C ASP A 116 0.97 -14.46 -26.77
N VAL A 117 0.78 -14.99 -25.56
CA VAL A 117 1.13 -14.31 -24.31
C VAL A 117 2.61 -14.50 -24.00
N ARG A 118 3.29 -13.40 -23.66
CA ARG A 118 4.61 -13.43 -23.04
C ARG A 118 4.46 -13.30 -21.53
N VAL A 119 5.18 -14.11 -20.75
CA VAL A 119 5.16 -14.03 -19.28
C VAL A 119 6.50 -13.52 -18.77
N LEU A 120 6.47 -12.49 -17.93
CA LEU A 120 7.62 -11.92 -17.25
C LEU A 120 7.44 -12.07 -15.74
N LEU A 121 8.35 -12.83 -15.11
CA LEU A 121 8.38 -13.00 -13.65
C LEU A 121 9.42 -12.06 -13.05
N LEU A 122 9.00 -11.20 -12.11
CA LEU A 122 9.87 -10.33 -11.34
C LEU A 122 9.91 -10.79 -9.89
N SER A 123 11.11 -10.93 -9.34
CA SER A 123 11.32 -11.24 -7.93
C SER A 123 12.71 -10.85 -7.49
N ALA A 124 12.82 -10.27 -6.29
CA ALA A 124 14.09 -10.05 -5.62
C ALA A 124 14.71 -11.37 -5.10
N THR A 125 13.87 -12.34 -4.74
CA THR A 125 14.28 -13.64 -4.18
C THR A 125 13.35 -14.74 -4.72
N PRO A 126 13.55 -15.21 -5.96
CA PRO A 126 12.67 -16.19 -6.61
C PRO A 126 12.54 -17.51 -5.84
N TYR A 127 13.56 -17.85 -5.05
CA TYR A 127 13.64 -19.01 -4.19
C TYR A 127 14.46 -18.67 -2.94
N LYS A 128 14.18 -19.34 -1.80
CA LYS A 128 15.01 -19.22 -0.59
C LYS A 128 16.32 -20.00 -0.83
N MET A 129 17.47 -19.34 -0.69
CA MET A 129 18.78 -19.96 -0.95
C MET A 129 19.38 -20.73 0.25
N PHE A 130 18.84 -20.55 1.46
CA PHE A 130 19.47 -21.03 2.69
C PHE A 130 18.43 -21.34 3.78
N THR A 131 18.50 -22.55 4.35
CA THR A 131 17.77 -22.99 5.54
C THR A 131 18.71 -22.99 6.74
N LEU A 132 18.23 -22.49 7.88
CA LEU A 132 18.85 -22.74 9.19
C LEU A 132 18.27 -24.05 9.75
N ASP A 133 19.06 -24.83 10.47
CA ASP A 133 18.68 -26.14 11.09
C ASP A 133 17.44 -26.10 12.01
N GLN A 134 16.80 -24.93 12.19
CA GLN A 134 15.61 -24.70 13.02
C GLN A 134 14.30 -24.56 12.23
N GLU A 135 14.34 -24.52 10.89
CA GLU A 135 13.13 -24.59 10.04
C GLU A 135 12.80 -26.07 9.77
N ASN A 136 11.58 -26.52 10.11
CA ASN A 136 11.15 -27.92 9.95
C ASN A 136 11.30 -28.40 8.50
N ASP A 137 11.53 -29.71 8.30
CA ASP A 137 11.67 -30.45 7.03
C ASP A 137 10.52 -30.26 5.98
N GLU A 138 9.49 -29.45 6.26
CA GLU A 138 8.41 -29.14 5.31
C GLU A 138 8.81 -28.07 4.26
N ASP A 139 9.97 -27.44 4.39
CA ASP A 139 10.45 -26.33 3.55
C ASP A 139 11.64 -26.76 2.64
N ASP A 140 11.56 -27.88 1.91
CA ASP A 140 12.61 -28.26 0.93
C ASP A 140 12.58 -27.32 -0.30
N HIS A 141 13.62 -26.49 -0.44
CA HIS A 141 13.68 -25.36 -1.39
C HIS A 141 14.11 -25.74 -2.81
N TYR A 142 14.80 -26.87 -2.97
CA TYR A 142 15.26 -27.34 -4.27
C TYR A 142 14.09 -27.73 -5.20
N PRO A 143 13.05 -28.44 -4.72
CA PRO A 143 11.82 -28.66 -5.49
C PRO A 143 11.20 -27.39 -6.06
N ASP A 144 11.13 -26.31 -5.28
CA ASP A 144 10.54 -25.03 -5.72
C ASP A 144 11.33 -24.35 -6.85
N PHE A 145 12.66 -24.40 -6.77
CA PHE A 145 13.50 -23.88 -7.84
C PHE A 145 13.31 -24.68 -9.13
N ILE A 146 13.28 -26.02 -9.03
CA ILE A 146 13.03 -26.90 -10.18
C ILE A 146 11.64 -26.69 -10.77
N ARG A 147 10.60 -26.49 -9.95
CA ARG A 147 9.25 -26.14 -10.40
C ARG A 147 9.24 -24.87 -11.24
N THR A 148 9.91 -23.83 -10.75
CA THR A 148 10.04 -22.56 -11.49
C THR A 148 10.73 -22.76 -12.84
N LEU A 149 11.78 -23.60 -12.90
CA LEU A 149 12.45 -23.92 -14.16
C LEU A 149 11.58 -24.72 -15.11
N ASN A 150 10.76 -25.67 -14.62
CA ASN A 150 9.79 -26.40 -15.46
C ASN A 150 8.82 -25.44 -16.14
N PHE A 151 8.28 -24.48 -15.39
CA PHE A 151 7.40 -23.46 -15.94
C PHE A 151 8.11 -22.60 -17.00
N LEU A 152 9.32 -22.11 -16.70
CA LEU A 152 10.03 -21.18 -17.58
C LEU A 152 10.58 -21.83 -18.86
N PHE A 153 11.10 -23.05 -18.77
CA PHE A 153 11.62 -23.76 -19.94
C PHE A 153 10.52 -24.44 -20.76
N ASN A 154 9.43 -24.87 -20.10
CA ASN A 154 8.39 -25.71 -20.67
C ASN A 154 8.96 -26.93 -21.45
N ASP A 155 10.08 -27.45 -20.97
CA ASP A 155 10.86 -28.53 -21.59
C ASP A 155 11.58 -29.30 -20.49
N SER A 156 11.08 -30.50 -20.19
CA SER A 156 11.62 -31.35 -19.12
C SER A 156 13.07 -31.77 -19.39
N GLY A 157 13.47 -31.91 -20.66
CA GLY A 157 14.83 -32.29 -21.02
C GLY A 157 15.86 -31.22 -20.63
N LYS A 158 15.53 -29.95 -20.87
CA LYS A 158 16.38 -28.81 -20.46
C LYS A 158 16.48 -28.69 -18.94
N VAL A 159 15.38 -28.93 -18.23
CA VAL A 159 15.38 -28.89 -16.76
C VAL A 159 16.24 -30.01 -16.19
N ASP A 160 16.17 -31.22 -16.75
CA ASP A 160 17.01 -32.34 -16.33
C ASP A 160 18.50 -32.11 -16.62
N GLU A 161 18.84 -31.45 -17.73
CA GLU A 161 20.20 -30.97 -18.00
C GLU A 161 20.69 -30.01 -16.90
N VAL A 162 19.87 -29.03 -16.52
CA VAL A 162 20.19 -28.10 -15.42
C VAL A 162 20.35 -28.83 -14.09
N LYS A 163 19.52 -29.82 -13.77
CA LYS A 163 19.68 -30.67 -12.56
C LYS A 163 21.02 -31.41 -12.57
N SER A 164 21.43 -31.95 -13.72
CA SER A 164 22.73 -32.61 -13.86
C SER A 164 23.87 -31.62 -13.61
N LEU A 165 23.82 -30.44 -14.23
CA LEU A 165 24.82 -29.39 -14.06
C LEU A 165 24.91 -28.89 -12.62
N LEU A 166 23.79 -28.78 -11.90
CA LEU A 166 23.77 -28.42 -10.47
C LEU A 166 24.47 -29.49 -9.61
N SER A 167 24.18 -30.77 -9.86
CA SER A 167 24.79 -31.90 -9.14
C SER A 167 26.30 -32.00 -9.38
N GLU A 168 26.72 -31.82 -10.65
CA GLU A 168 28.13 -31.78 -11.03
C GLU A 168 28.86 -30.58 -10.41
N HIS A 169 28.22 -29.41 -10.39
CA HIS A 169 28.78 -28.21 -9.77
C HIS A 169 28.94 -28.40 -8.25
N ARG A 170 27.95 -28.97 -7.57
CA ARG A 170 28.01 -29.29 -6.13
C ARG A 170 29.16 -30.25 -5.82
N THR A 171 29.31 -31.31 -6.62
CA THR A 171 30.43 -32.27 -6.50
C THR A 171 31.78 -31.56 -6.64
N THR A 172 31.88 -30.66 -7.62
CA THR A 172 33.08 -29.85 -7.85
C THR A 172 33.39 -28.96 -6.64
N LEU A 173 32.41 -28.25 -6.09
CA LEU A 173 32.59 -27.39 -4.90
C LEU A 173 33.05 -28.19 -3.67
N HIS A 174 32.45 -29.36 -3.41
CA HIS A 174 32.88 -30.24 -2.31
C HIS A 174 34.31 -30.77 -2.51
N ALA A 175 34.72 -31.05 -3.75
CA ALA A 175 36.09 -31.44 -4.06
C ALA A 175 37.08 -30.28 -3.87
N CYS A 176 36.70 -29.05 -4.25
CA CYS A 176 37.54 -27.85 -4.04
C CYS A 176 37.72 -27.55 -2.54
N ALA A 177 36.66 -27.69 -1.72
CA ALA A 177 36.74 -27.53 -0.27
C ALA A 177 37.70 -28.55 0.40
N LYS A 178 37.96 -29.69 -0.24
CA LYS A 178 38.90 -30.74 0.21
C LYS A 178 40.31 -30.61 -0.40
N GLY A 179 40.61 -29.51 -1.11
CA GLY A 179 41.96 -29.19 -1.60
C GLY A 179 42.25 -29.52 -3.06
N SER A 180 41.25 -29.90 -3.87
CA SER A 180 41.42 -30.15 -5.31
C SER A 180 41.41 -28.87 -6.15
N VAL A 181 42.07 -28.88 -7.32
CA VAL A 181 42.05 -27.76 -8.29
C VAL A 181 40.64 -27.55 -8.84
N CYS A 182 40.12 -26.33 -8.69
CA CYS A 182 38.76 -26.00 -9.10
C CYS A 182 38.68 -25.74 -10.61
N HIS A 183 37.83 -26.49 -11.32
CA HIS A 183 37.58 -26.25 -12.75
C HIS A 183 36.39 -25.29 -12.95
N PRO A 184 36.61 -24.07 -13.48
CA PRO A 184 35.56 -23.07 -13.64
C PRO A 184 34.52 -23.40 -14.72
N GLY A 185 34.77 -24.39 -15.58
CA GLY A 185 33.93 -24.70 -16.75
C GLY A 185 32.48 -25.03 -16.39
N LYS A 186 32.25 -25.81 -15.33
CA LYS A 186 30.90 -26.28 -14.96
C LYS A 186 30.00 -25.17 -14.40
N LYS A 187 30.59 -24.18 -13.72
CA LYS A 187 29.85 -22.97 -13.33
C LYS A 187 29.37 -22.20 -14.56
N ALA A 188 30.26 -21.99 -15.54
CA ALA A 188 29.93 -21.23 -16.74
C ALA A 188 28.89 -21.93 -17.63
N GLU A 189 28.93 -23.26 -17.70
CA GLU A 189 27.89 -24.07 -18.37
C GLU A 189 26.52 -23.92 -17.70
N LEU A 190 26.47 -24.09 -16.38
CA LEU A 190 25.25 -23.92 -15.59
C LEU A 190 24.68 -22.50 -15.72
N GLU A 191 25.54 -21.48 -15.63
CA GLU A 191 25.16 -20.07 -15.78
C GLU A 191 24.58 -19.80 -17.17
N ARG A 192 25.21 -20.30 -18.24
CA ARG A 192 24.69 -20.15 -19.60
C ARG A 192 23.34 -20.84 -19.79
N ALA A 193 23.14 -22.01 -19.19
CA ALA A 193 21.86 -22.71 -19.25
C ALA A 193 20.76 -21.91 -18.55
N LEU A 194 21.02 -21.43 -17.33
CA LEU A 194 20.06 -20.63 -16.56
C LEU A 194 19.76 -19.27 -17.22
N LEU A 195 20.76 -18.60 -17.79
CA LEU A 195 20.60 -17.29 -18.42
C LEU A 195 19.68 -17.27 -19.66
N ASN A 196 19.27 -18.43 -20.18
CA ASN A 196 18.27 -18.51 -21.25
C ASN A 196 16.86 -18.12 -20.79
N VAL A 197 16.56 -18.28 -19.50
CA VAL A 197 15.21 -18.05 -18.93
C VAL A 197 15.20 -17.07 -17.76
N MET A 198 16.36 -16.76 -17.19
CA MET A 198 16.48 -15.79 -16.12
C MET A 198 17.60 -14.79 -16.39
N CYS A 199 17.45 -13.59 -15.85
CA CYS A 199 18.52 -12.60 -15.83
C CYS A 199 18.54 -11.93 -14.46
N ARG A 200 19.71 -11.40 -14.09
CA ARG A 200 19.88 -10.63 -12.85
C ARG A 200 20.24 -9.20 -13.22
N THR A 201 19.34 -8.27 -12.95
CA THR A 201 19.52 -6.85 -13.23
C THR A 201 19.97 -6.13 -11.95
N GLU A 202 21.21 -6.34 -11.53
CA GLU A 202 21.76 -5.60 -10.39
C GLU A 202 22.37 -4.28 -10.82
N ARG A 203 22.16 -3.22 -10.03
CA ARG A 203 22.87 -1.95 -10.20
C ARG A 203 24.35 -2.03 -9.79
N VAL A 204 24.79 -3.11 -9.15
CA VAL A 204 26.18 -3.28 -8.69
C VAL A 204 27.15 -3.37 -9.88
N ALA A 205 26.74 -3.97 -11.00
CA ALA A 205 27.57 -4.02 -12.19
C ALA A 205 27.74 -2.63 -12.86
N THR A 206 26.86 -1.67 -12.59
CA THR A 206 26.89 -0.32 -13.15
C THR A 206 27.48 0.73 -12.19
N THR A 207 27.85 0.38 -10.96
CA THR A 207 28.60 1.28 -10.07
C THR A 207 30.08 1.29 -10.45
N ARG A 208 30.72 2.47 -10.37
CA ARG A 208 32.13 2.67 -10.77
C ARG A 208 33.08 1.68 -10.09
N ASP A 209 32.79 1.33 -8.85
CA ASP A 209 33.66 0.51 -8.00
C ASP A 209 33.12 -0.92 -7.83
N HIS A 210 32.11 -1.33 -8.61
CA HIS A 210 31.43 -2.63 -8.54
C HIS A 210 31.03 -3.05 -7.11
N ASN A 211 30.70 -2.07 -6.27
CA ASN A 211 30.33 -2.28 -4.88
C ASN A 211 28.83 -2.04 -4.68
N SER A 212 28.30 -2.62 -3.61
CA SER A 212 26.88 -2.50 -3.25
C SER A 212 26.51 -1.15 -2.62
N MET A 213 27.43 -0.17 -2.60
CA MET A 213 27.29 1.10 -1.88
C MET A 213 26.89 0.94 -0.40
N LEU A 214 27.41 -0.11 0.26
CA LEU A 214 27.16 -0.42 1.67
C LEU A 214 28.38 -0.07 2.52
N THR A 215 28.15 0.39 3.73
CA THR A 215 29.18 0.56 4.77
C THR A 215 28.65 -0.04 6.05
N GLU A 216 29.48 -0.84 6.72
CA GLU A 216 29.15 -1.39 8.03
C GLU A 216 29.40 -0.33 9.11
N ILE A 217 28.38 -0.11 9.95
CA ILE A 217 28.45 0.83 11.06
C ILE A 217 28.14 0.04 12.33
N GLU A 218 29.18 -0.21 13.13
CA GLU A 218 28.97 -0.80 14.45
C GLU A 218 28.32 0.21 15.39
N ARG A 219 27.26 -0.23 16.08
CA ARG A 219 26.50 0.57 17.04
C ARG A 219 26.42 -0.16 18.38
N THR A 220 26.77 0.55 19.44
CA THR A 220 26.63 0.03 20.81
C THR A 220 25.24 0.32 21.34
N ALA A 221 24.56 -0.70 21.88
CA ALA A 221 23.27 -0.57 22.52
C ALA A 221 23.43 -0.77 24.05
N PRO A 222 23.47 0.30 24.86
CA PRO A 222 23.82 0.19 26.28
C PRO A 222 22.69 -0.42 27.10
N LEU A 223 23.01 -1.39 27.96
CA LEU A 223 22.07 -2.02 28.89
C LEU A 223 21.76 -1.13 30.09
N THR A 224 20.53 -1.22 30.59
CA THR A 224 20.07 -0.59 31.83
C THR A 224 19.67 -1.66 32.86
N PRO A 225 19.57 -1.31 34.16
CA PRO A 225 19.08 -2.25 35.18
C PRO A 225 17.67 -2.79 34.89
N ALA A 226 16.80 -2.00 34.28
CA ALA A 226 15.45 -2.41 33.91
C ALA A 226 15.47 -3.55 32.86
N ASP A 227 16.40 -3.51 31.91
CA ASP A 227 16.56 -4.58 30.91
C ASP A 227 16.90 -5.92 31.59
N LEU A 228 17.79 -5.91 32.59
CA LEU A 228 18.17 -7.12 33.35
C LEU A 228 17.03 -7.62 34.24
N GLN A 229 16.21 -6.73 34.80
CA GLN A 229 15.00 -7.11 35.53
C GLN A 229 13.95 -7.75 34.60
N HIS A 230 13.80 -7.23 33.38
CA HIS A 230 12.96 -7.85 32.37
C HIS A 230 13.46 -9.27 32.04
N ALA A 231 14.76 -9.43 31.81
CA ALA A 231 15.37 -10.75 31.55
C ALA A 231 15.07 -11.75 32.68
N ALA A 232 15.27 -11.33 33.94
CA ALA A 232 14.99 -12.15 35.11
C ALA A 232 13.50 -12.52 35.24
N THR A 233 12.61 -11.59 34.88
CA THR A 233 11.15 -11.85 34.86
C THR A 233 10.79 -12.90 33.82
N VAL A 234 11.33 -12.77 32.61
CA VAL A 234 11.11 -13.73 31.52
C VAL A 234 11.62 -15.12 31.92
N ASP A 235 12.82 -15.19 32.49
CA ASP A 235 13.42 -16.45 32.96
C ASP A 235 12.57 -17.11 34.06
N ALA A 236 12.13 -16.34 35.06
CA ALA A 236 11.25 -16.84 36.11
C ALA A 236 9.91 -17.38 35.57
N VAL A 237 9.33 -16.72 34.55
CA VAL A 237 8.13 -17.22 33.87
C VAL A 237 8.43 -18.51 33.11
N ALA A 238 9.55 -18.58 32.37
CA ALA A 238 9.95 -19.78 31.65
C ALA A 238 10.14 -20.99 32.58
N ILE A 239 10.78 -20.79 33.74
CA ILE A 239 10.93 -21.82 34.79
C ILE A 239 9.57 -22.29 35.30
N CYS A 240 8.64 -21.36 35.61
CA CYS A 240 7.31 -21.71 36.11
C CYS A 240 6.54 -22.59 35.12
N VAL A 241 6.64 -22.30 33.82
CA VAL A 241 5.93 -23.04 32.78
C VAL A 241 6.74 -24.21 32.20
N LYS A 242 7.96 -24.44 32.70
CA LYS A 242 8.91 -25.46 32.24
C LYS A 242 9.24 -25.33 30.75
N ALA A 243 9.40 -24.11 30.25
CA ALA A 243 9.88 -23.83 28.89
C ALA A 243 11.42 -23.84 28.83
N GLY A 244 11.96 -23.85 27.61
CA GLY A 244 13.40 -23.68 27.37
C GLY A 244 13.90 -22.26 27.68
N GLU A 245 15.22 -22.07 27.56
CA GLU A 245 15.90 -20.81 27.89
C GLU A 245 15.48 -19.67 26.94
N PRO A 246 14.95 -18.54 27.46
CA PRO A 246 14.37 -17.49 26.63
C PRO A 246 15.36 -16.39 26.21
N ILE A 247 16.65 -16.55 26.53
CA ILE A 247 17.64 -15.46 26.44
C ILE A 247 17.83 -14.93 25.02
N GLU A 248 17.84 -15.80 24.00
CA GLU A 248 18.01 -15.39 22.60
C GLU A 248 16.80 -14.59 22.08
N TYR A 249 15.60 -14.94 22.54
CA TYR A 249 14.40 -14.16 22.24
C TYR A 249 14.45 -12.80 22.92
N TRP A 250 14.85 -12.76 24.20
CA TRP A 250 14.94 -11.54 25.00
C TRP A 250 15.93 -10.52 24.42
N LYS A 251 17.07 -10.98 23.88
CA LYS A 251 18.05 -10.10 23.20
C LYS A 251 17.45 -9.32 22.02
N SER A 252 16.36 -9.83 21.43
CA SER A 252 15.84 -9.34 20.17
C SER A 252 14.48 -8.65 20.28
N ALA A 253 13.62 -9.05 21.21
CA ALA A 253 12.26 -8.52 21.32
C ALA A 253 12.05 -7.67 22.59
N PRO A 254 11.53 -6.43 22.48
CA PRO A 254 11.01 -5.72 23.63
C PRO A 254 9.71 -6.37 24.12
N TYR A 255 9.42 -6.27 25.42
CA TYR A 255 8.19 -6.79 26.03
C TYR A 255 7.86 -8.24 25.62
N LEU A 256 8.87 -9.11 25.66
CA LEU A 256 8.82 -10.45 25.07
C LEU A 256 7.56 -11.25 25.46
N ILE A 257 7.17 -11.27 26.74
CA ILE A 257 5.98 -12.02 27.21
C ILE A 257 4.70 -11.53 26.53
N ASN A 258 4.59 -10.22 26.25
CA ASN A 258 3.42 -9.64 25.59
C ASN A 258 3.33 -9.99 24.10
N PHE A 259 4.47 -10.13 23.41
CA PHE A 259 4.52 -10.32 21.95
C PHE A 259 4.83 -11.74 21.49
N LEU A 260 5.22 -12.65 22.39
CA LEU A 260 5.34 -14.06 22.03
C LEU A 260 3.99 -14.62 21.59
N LYS A 261 3.96 -15.19 20.38
CA LYS A 261 2.80 -15.83 19.74
C LYS A 261 2.97 -17.35 19.68
N HIS A 262 3.45 -17.89 18.57
CA HIS A 262 3.48 -19.35 18.30
C HIS A 262 4.73 -20.05 18.85
N TYR A 263 5.35 -19.50 19.89
CA TYR A 263 6.55 -20.05 20.49
C TYR A 263 6.21 -21.02 21.61
N GLU A 264 7.05 -22.01 21.85
CA GLU A 264 6.86 -23.02 22.91
C GLU A 264 6.61 -22.38 24.28
N LEU A 265 7.36 -21.34 24.63
CA LEU A 265 7.18 -20.58 25.87
C LEU A 265 5.75 -20.02 25.99
N ARG A 266 5.19 -19.50 24.89
CA ARG A 266 3.83 -18.96 24.88
C ARG A 266 2.79 -20.08 24.96
N HIS A 267 2.94 -21.16 24.21
CA HIS A 267 2.04 -22.30 24.29
C HIS A 267 1.97 -22.89 25.71
N LYS A 268 3.12 -23.04 26.37
CA LYS A 268 3.20 -23.50 27.77
C LYS A 268 2.60 -22.50 28.76
N LEU A 269 2.77 -21.21 28.51
CA LEU A 269 2.14 -20.16 29.31
C LEU A 269 0.61 -20.20 29.17
N ASP A 270 0.09 -20.19 27.94
CA ASP A 270 -1.35 -20.19 27.64
C ASP A 270 -2.06 -21.40 28.25
N ALA A 271 -1.43 -22.58 28.23
CA ALA A 271 -1.96 -23.79 28.86
C ALA A 271 -2.19 -23.66 30.38
N GLN A 272 -1.48 -22.74 31.03
CA GLN A 272 -1.55 -22.51 32.48
C GLN A 272 -2.33 -21.24 32.85
N LEU A 273 -2.71 -20.38 31.89
CA LEU A 273 -3.37 -19.10 32.19
C LEU A 273 -4.76 -19.25 32.85
N ASN A 274 -5.49 -20.33 32.55
CA ASN A 274 -6.81 -20.59 33.15
C ASN A 274 -6.73 -21.03 34.62
N ALA A 275 -5.62 -21.68 35.02
CA ALA A 275 -5.38 -22.16 36.37
C ALA A 275 -3.90 -21.99 36.75
N PRO A 276 -3.42 -20.74 36.89
CA PRO A 276 -2.00 -20.47 37.08
C PRO A 276 -1.56 -20.89 38.49
N SER A 277 -0.36 -21.44 38.60
CA SER A 277 0.27 -21.72 39.89
C SER A 277 0.48 -20.43 40.69
N ASP A 278 0.50 -20.53 42.02
CA ASP A 278 0.76 -19.37 42.89
C ASP A 278 2.12 -18.72 42.57
N ALA A 279 3.11 -19.53 42.19
CA ALA A 279 4.41 -19.07 41.73
C ALA A 279 4.29 -18.21 40.45
N LEU A 280 3.59 -18.73 39.42
CA LEU A 280 3.39 -17.99 38.16
C LEU A 280 2.62 -16.68 38.40
N ARG A 281 1.57 -16.72 39.22
CA ARG A 281 0.80 -15.53 39.60
C ARG A 281 1.66 -14.51 40.33
N GLY A 282 2.49 -14.96 41.27
CA GLY A 282 3.43 -14.11 42.00
C GLY A 282 4.46 -13.46 41.08
N THR A 283 5.05 -14.22 40.15
CA THR A 283 6.01 -13.71 39.16
C THR A 283 5.37 -12.64 38.26
N LEU A 284 4.19 -12.91 37.68
CA LEU A 284 3.52 -11.94 36.81
C LEU A 284 3.06 -10.69 37.58
N SER A 285 2.65 -10.84 38.83
CA SER A 285 2.23 -9.70 39.68
C SER A 285 3.42 -8.84 40.14
N SER A 286 4.59 -9.46 40.32
CA SER A 286 5.83 -8.79 40.73
C SER A 286 6.63 -8.19 39.57
N ALA A 287 6.28 -8.50 38.32
CA ALA A 287 6.85 -7.93 37.09
C ALA A 287 6.56 -6.42 36.88
N ASN A 288 6.31 -5.67 37.97
CA ASN A 288 5.78 -4.31 37.98
C ASN A 288 6.60 -3.39 37.06
N GLY A 289 5.95 -2.85 36.03
CA GLY A 289 6.56 -1.97 35.03
C GLY A 289 7.19 -2.66 33.81
N GLN A 290 7.47 -3.97 33.90
CA GLN A 290 8.11 -4.76 32.84
C GLN A 290 7.14 -5.32 31.79
N LEU A 291 5.84 -5.29 32.07
CA LEU A 291 4.79 -5.74 31.17
C LEU A 291 3.93 -4.58 30.68
N LEU A 292 3.38 -4.75 29.48
CA LEU A 292 2.42 -3.83 28.91
C LEU A 292 1.05 -3.99 29.58
N THR A 293 0.39 -2.88 29.87
CA THR A 293 -0.94 -2.87 30.50
C THR A 293 -1.91 -2.04 29.66
N LYS A 294 -3.17 -2.46 29.62
CA LYS A 294 -4.22 -1.75 28.86
C LYS A 294 -4.36 -0.29 29.30
N GLY A 295 -4.22 -0.01 30.60
CA GLY A 295 -4.32 1.36 31.13
C GLY A 295 -3.24 2.31 30.61
N LYS A 296 -2.02 1.82 30.36
CA LYS A 296 -0.95 2.62 29.74
C LYS A 296 -1.34 3.06 28.33
N PHE A 297 -1.81 2.12 27.51
CA PHE A 297 -2.24 2.40 26.14
C PHE A 297 -3.43 3.35 26.10
N GLU A 298 -4.47 3.05 26.88
CA GLU A 298 -5.73 3.81 26.86
C GLU A 298 -5.52 5.29 27.18
N GLY A 299 -4.60 5.59 28.10
CA GLY A 299 -4.25 6.96 28.50
C GLY A 299 -3.07 7.58 27.75
N TYR A 300 -2.56 6.96 26.67
CA TYR A 300 -1.41 7.47 25.92
C TYR A 300 -0.20 7.80 26.81
N GLN A 301 0.10 6.95 27.78
CA GLN A 301 1.23 7.13 28.68
C GLN A 301 2.56 6.86 27.97
N ALA A 302 3.62 7.56 28.37
CA ALA A 302 4.96 7.30 27.84
C ALA A 302 5.39 5.85 28.12
N LEU A 303 5.92 5.21 27.09
CA LEU A 303 6.36 3.83 27.13
C LEU A 303 7.88 3.74 26.96
N ASP A 304 8.50 2.96 27.83
CA ASP A 304 9.91 2.62 27.73
C ASP A 304 10.10 1.63 26.56
N PRO A 305 11.07 1.83 25.65
CA PRO A 305 11.34 0.85 24.61
C PRO A 305 11.68 -0.55 25.13
N ALA A 306 12.10 -0.68 26.41
CA ALA A 306 12.30 -1.95 27.13
C ALA A 306 13.24 -2.96 26.44
N ASN A 307 14.10 -2.48 25.54
CA ASN A 307 15.20 -3.21 24.93
C ASN A 307 16.28 -2.23 24.45
N PRO A 308 17.58 -2.52 24.64
CA PRO A 308 18.66 -1.62 24.23
C PRO A 308 18.68 -1.30 22.73
N ARG A 309 18.45 -2.29 21.87
CA ARG A 309 18.41 -2.10 20.41
C ARG A 309 17.21 -1.27 20.00
N MET A 310 16.09 -1.43 20.72
CA MET A 310 14.89 -0.62 20.50
C MET A 310 15.10 0.85 20.88
N ARG A 311 15.85 1.13 21.95
CA ARG A 311 16.27 2.50 22.30
C ARG A 311 17.11 3.15 21.20
N VAL A 312 18.10 2.44 20.66
CA VAL A 312 18.91 2.93 19.52
C VAL A 312 18.03 3.18 18.29
N LEU A 313 17.06 2.31 18.02
CA LEU A 313 16.12 2.51 16.91
C LEU A 313 15.25 3.77 17.11
N PHE A 314 14.82 4.06 18.34
CA PHE A 314 14.09 5.30 18.67
C PHE A 314 14.95 6.54 18.48
N GLU A 315 16.20 6.50 18.96
CA GLU A 315 17.19 7.57 18.77
C GLU A 315 17.39 7.90 17.29
N ASP A 316 17.39 6.88 16.42
CA ASP A 316 17.56 7.07 14.98
C ASP A 316 16.26 7.42 14.23
N THR A 317 15.09 7.32 14.87
CA THR A 317 13.79 7.52 14.22
C THR A 317 12.87 8.52 14.96
N ILE A 318 12.10 8.05 15.95
CA ILE A 318 11.06 8.81 16.65
C ILE A 318 11.64 10.05 17.32
N ASP A 319 12.85 9.97 17.88
CA ASP A 319 13.46 11.09 18.60
C ASP A 319 14.08 12.14 17.67
N LYS A 320 14.28 11.81 16.39
CA LYS A 320 14.59 12.79 15.34
C LYS A 320 13.35 13.41 14.70
N GLY A 321 12.17 13.17 15.27
CA GLY A 321 10.92 13.78 14.80
C GLY A 321 10.36 13.15 13.52
N MET A 322 10.74 11.91 13.17
CA MET A 322 10.17 11.22 11.99
C MET A 322 8.64 11.09 12.06
N TRP A 323 8.05 11.04 13.25
CA TRP A 323 6.60 11.00 13.46
C TRP A 323 5.87 12.28 13.01
N GLN A 324 6.59 13.39 12.80
CA GLN A 324 6.03 14.65 12.28
C GLN A 324 5.95 14.66 10.75
N LEU A 325 6.61 13.69 10.10
CA LEU A 325 6.78 13.68 8.67
C LEU A 325 5.69 12.85 8.00
N LEU A 326 5.08 13.44 6.98
CA LEU A 326 4.14 12.72 6.12
C LEU A 326 4.88 11.82 5.11
N TRP A 327 6.06 12.24 4.66
CA TRP A 327 6.95 11.48 3.79
C TRP A 327 8.42 11.75 4.11
N MET A 328 9.31 10.92 3.57
CA MET A 328 10.75 11.11 3.75
C MET A 328 11.23 12.40 3.08
N PRO A 329 12.14 13.17 3.71
CA PRO A 329 12.68 14.39 3.10
C PRO A 329 13.35 14.10 1.76
N PRO A 330 13.27 15.03 0.79
CA PRO A 330 13.91 14.85 -0.51
C PRO A 330 15.44 14.80 -0.35
N SER A 331 16.08 13.88 -1.06
CA SER A 331 17.55 13.76 -1.07
C SER A 331 18.24 14.91 -1.82
N MET A 332 17.53 15.54 -2.76
CA MET A 332 17.97 16.73 -3.49
C MET A 332 16.83 17.75 -3.51
N PRO A 333 16.66 18.54 -2.45
CA PRO A 333 15.63 19.58 -2.42
C PRO A 333 15.96 20.68 -3.43
N TYR A 334 14.92 21.18 -4.13
CA TYR A 334 15.00 22.42 -4.92
C TYR A 334 14.32 23.59 -4.20
N ILE A 335 13.78 23.35 -2.99
CA ILE A 335 13.23 24.36 -2.06
C ILE A 335 13.81 24.07 -0.68
N GLU A 336 14.19 25.10 0.06
CA GLU A 336 14.62 24.97 1.45
C GLU A 336 13.50 24.37 2.31
N PRO A 337 13.73 23.22 2.98
CA PRO A 337 12.71 22.60 3.82
C PRO A 337 12.36 23.46 5.03
N GLY A 338 11.09 23.86 5.15
CA GLY A 338 10.57 24.61 6.30
C GLY A 338 9.68 23.78 7.23
N GLY A 339 9.32 24.37 8.37
CA GLY A 339 8.33 23.82 9.30
C GLY A 339 8.69 22.42 9.80
N ALA A 340 7.78 21.46 9.65
CA ALA A 340 8.00 20.08 10.07
C ALA A 340 9.15 19.38 9.33
N TYR A 341 9.68 19.93 8.23
CA TYR A 341 10.82 19.35 7.50
C TYR A 341 12.16 20.05 7.79
N GLN A 342 12.15 21.13 8.58
CA GLN A 342 13.37 21.85 8.96
C GLN A 342 14.30 20.96 9.79
N ASP A 343 15.61 21.05 9.52
CA ASP A 343 16.70 20.32 10.20
C ASP A 343 16.51 18.79 10.24
N LYS A 344 15.82 18.26 9.21
CA LYS A 344 15.56 16.82 9.04
C LYS A 344 16.29 16.23 7.83
N ASP A 345 17.31 16.93 7.34
CA ASP A 345 18.25 16.42 6.36
C ASP A 345 18.97 15.17 6.89
N GLY A 346 19.19 14.19 6.01
CA GLY A 346 19.84 12.92 6.37
C GLY A 346 18.94 11.87 7.04
N LEU A 347 17.67 12.18 7.35
CA LEU A 347 16.71 11.14 7.75
C LEU A 347 16.50 10.15 6.61
N THR A 348 16.56 8.87 6.94
CA THR A 348 16.42 7.77 5.97
C THR A 348 15.52 6.66 6.52
N LYS A 349 15.11 5.77 5.63
CA LYS A 349 14.35 4.57 6.01
C LYS A 349 15.32 3.55 6.62
N ALA A 350 14.90 2.90 7.70
CA ALA A 350 15.61 1.77 8.29
C ALA A 350 14.93 0.45 7.86
N LEU A 351 15.73 -0.52 7.41
CA LEU A 351 15.29 -1.89 7.17
C LEU A 351 15.84 -2.76 8.30
N VAL A 352 14.96 -3.28 9.15
CA VAL A 352 15.32 -4.03 10.36
C VAL A 352 15.08 -5.52 10.10
N PHE A 353 16.11 -6.34 10.32
CA PHE A 353 16.03 -7.79 10.17
C PHE A 353 16.04 -8.47 11.53
N SER A 354 15.29 -9.56 11.66
CA SER A 354 15.31 -10.41 12.84
C SER A 354 15.14 -11.87 12.45
N SER A 355 15.81 -12.76 13.17
CA SER A 355 15.62 -14.21 13.06
C SER A 355 14.34 -14.70 13.76
N TRP A 356 13.60 -13.82 14.45
CA TRP A 356 12.46 -14.19 15.27
C TRP A 356 11.17 -13.51 14.80
N SER A 357 10.11 -14.29 14.60
CA SER A 357 8.80 -13.82 14.12
C SER A 357 8.07 -12.88 15.08
N ALA A 358 8.37 -12.93 16.40
CA ALA A 358 7.76 -12.02 17.37
C ALA A 358 8.31 -10.58 17.31
N VAL A 359 9.51 -10.38 16.75
CA VAL A 359 10.23 -9.09 16.79
C VAL A 359 9.58 -8.03 15.90
N PRO A 360 9.21 -8.30 14.63
CA PRO A 360 8.56 -7.30 13.78
C PRO A 360 7.30 -6.71 14.40
N ASP A 361 6.42 -7.56 14.96
CA ASP A 361 5.18 -7.11 15.60
C ASP A 361 5.45 -6.25 16.82
N ALA A 362 6.45 -6.64 17.64
CA ALA A 362 6.84 -5.89 18.82
C ALA A 362 7.38 -4.50 18.44
N ILE A 363 8.32 -4.43 17.50
CA ILE A 363 8.90 -3.16 17.01
C ILE A 363 7.80 -2.29 16.40
N ALA A 364 6.98 -2.84 15.50
CA ALA A 364 5.93 -2.08 14.82
C ALA A 364 4.91 -1.51 15.81
N SER A 365 4.46 -2.32 16.78
CA SER A 365 3.46 -1.91 17.77
C SER A 365 3.99 -0.81 18.69
N ILE A 366 5.22 -0.98 19.19
CA ILE A 366 5.86 -0.02 20.11
C ILE A 366 6.19 1.30 19.39
N CYS A 367 6.76 1.24 18.18
CA CYS A 367 7.03 2.43 17.36
C CYS A 367 5.75 3.21 17.01
N SER A 368 4.73 2.50 16.52
CA SER A 368 3.48 3.14 16.09
C SER A 368 2.76 3.80 17.26
N TYR A 369 2.71 3.13 18.41
CA TYR A 369 2.13 3.70 19.62
C TYR A 369 2.85 4.97 20.06
N GLU A 370 4.19 4.97 20.10
CA GLU A 370 4.96 6.14 20.52
C GLU A 370 4.88 7.30 19.53
N ALA A 371 4.84 7.01 18.22
CA ALA A 371 4.57 8.02 17.21
C ALA A 371 3.18 8.63 17.38
N GLU A 372 2.14 7.80 17.52
CA GLU A 372 0.75 8.23 17.72
C GLU A 372 0.60 9.06 19.01
N ARG A 373 1.21 8.62 20.12
CA ARG A 373 1.25 9.35 21.39
C ARG A 373 1.85 10.75 21.23
N LYS A 374 2.94 10.89 20.47
CA LYS A 374 3.56 12.19 20.20
C LYS A 374 2.68 13.06 19.29
N MET A 375 1.99 12.46 18.31
CA MET A 375 1.06 13.18 17.40
C MET A 375 -0.17 13.74 18.11
N ILE A 376 -0.75 12.98 19.04
CA ILE A 376 -1.97 13.39 19.76
C ILE A 376 -1.68 14.19 21.05
N ALA A 377 -0.41 14.48 21.34
CA ALA A 377 -0.02 15.22 22.53
C ALA A 377 -0.79 16.55 22.63
N GLY A 378 -1.51 16.76 23.74
CA GLY A 378 -2.38 17.93 23.95
C GLY A 378 -3.85 17.71 23.57
N THR A 379 -4.20 16.56 23.02
CA THR A 379 -5.59 16.17 22.70
C THR A 379 -6.12 15.19 23.75
N SER A 380 -7.29 15.49 24.34
CA SER A 380 -7.91 14.62 25.35
C SER A 380 -8.76 13.51 24.71
N VAL A 381 -8.09 12.51 24.14
CA VAL A 381 -8.71 11.33 23.50
C VAL A 381 -8.05 10.06 24.03
N SER A 382 -8.84 9.03 24.29
CA SER A 382 -8.32 7.73 24.68
C SER A 382 -7.99 6.90 23.44
N HIS A 383 -7.06 5.95 23.56
CA HIS A 383 -6.60 5.18 22.41
C HIS A 383 -7.72 4.42 21.71
N SER A 384 -8.69 3.87 22.45
CA SER A 384 -9.82 3.17 21.84
C SER A 384 -10.81 4.09 21.10
N GLU A 385 -10.83 5.38 21.41
CA GLU A 385 -11.74 6.38 20.84
C GLU A 385 -11.12 7.22 19.72
N LEU A 386 -9.84 6.99 19.39
CA LEU A 386 -9.08 7.83 18.47
C LEU A 386 -9.81 8.04 17.13
N TYR A 387 -10.13 6.95 16.44
CA TYR A 387 -10.75 6.99 15.11
C TYR A 387 -12.24 7.37 15.15
N ASP A 388 -12.88 7.30 16.32
CA ASP A 388 -14.26 7.74 16.50
C ASP A 388 -14.35 9.27 16.64
N LYS A 389 -13.37 9.86 17.35
CA LYS A 389 -13.31 11.30 17.65
C LYS A 389 -12.56 12.09 16.59
N ILE A 390 -11.47 11.54 16.05
CA ILE A 390 -10.66 12.18 15.01
C ILE A 390 -11.08 11.58 13.67
N LYS A 391 -11.89 12.33 12.93
CA LYS A 391 -12.35 11.95 11.59
C LYS A 391 -11.42 12.54 10.54
N PRO A 392 -11.09 11.79 9.46
CA PRO A 392 -10.42 12.33 8.28
C PRO A 392 -11.05 13.64 7.80
N LEU A 393 -10.20 14.63 7.50
CA LEU A 393 -10.62 15.98 7.14
C LEU A 393 -11.05 16.09 5.66
N LEU A 394 -10.49 15.25 4.79
CA LEU A 394 -10.66 15.32 3.34
C LEU A 394 -11.84 14.48 2.85
N ARG A 395 -13.07 14.89 3.21
CA ARG A 395 -14.31 14.14 2.92
C ARG A 395 -15.28 14.90 2.01
N PHE A 396 -15.99 14.14 1.17
CA PHE A 396 -17.12 14.62 0.35
C PHE A 396 -18.45 14.38 1.07
N ALA A 397 -18.65 15.12 2.15
CA ALA A 397 -19.81 14.96 3.02
C ALA A 397 -21.01 15.81 2.56
N VAL A 398 -22.19 15.51 3.10
CA VAL A 398 -23.37 16.33 2.93
C VAL A 398 -23.90 16.74 4.29
N ALA A 399 -24.18 18.03 4.45
CA ALA A 399 -24.74 18.55 5.68
C ALA A 399 -26.16 18.00 5.89
N SER A 400 -26.41 17.42 7.07
CA SER A 400 -27.64 16.68 7.35
C SER A 400 -28.89 17.56 7.47
N ASN A 401 -28.72 18.88 7.60
CA ASN A 401 -29.80 19.84 7.83
C ASN A 401 -30.35 20.48 6.54
N ASP A 402 -29.50 20.78 5.56
CA ASP A 402 -29.86 21.52 4.34
C ASP A 402 -29.50 20.77 3.04
N ASN A 403 -28.96 19.55 3.15
CA ASN A 403 -28.50 18.74 2.02
C ASN A 403 -27.42 19.43 1.15
N ARG A 404 -26.73 20.44 1.71
CA ARG A 404 -25.63 21.14 1.04
C ARG A 404 -24.40 20.25 0.97
N LEU A 405 -23.77 20.21 -0.20
CA LEU A 405 -22.49 19.54 -0.40
C LEU A 405 -21.42 20.27 0.41
N THR A 406 -20.76 19.55 1.31
CA THR A 406 -19.66 20.04 2.15
C THR A 406 -18.37 19.33 1.75
N GLY A 407 -17.27 20.07 1.63
CA GLY A 407 -16.01 19.54 1.13
C GLY A 407 -15.69 19.90 -0.33
N MET A 408 -16.40 20.86 -0.93
CA MET A 408 -16.02 21.39 -2.26
C MET A 408 -14.55 21.87 -2.35
N PRO A 409 -13.94 22.50 -1.34
CA PRO A 409 -12.50 22.82 -1.39
C PRO A 409 -11.59 21.61 -1.57
N VAL A 410 -12.02 20.41 -1.14
CA VAL A 410 -11.27 19.16 -1.36
C VAL A 410 -11.21 18.81 -2.84
N ILE A 411 -12.24 19.16 -3.63
CA ILE A 411 -12.20 19.01 -5.10
C ILE A 411 -11.04 19.81 -5.70
N ALA A 412 -10.83 21.04 -5.24
CA ALA A 412 -9.74 21.90 -5.73
C ALA A 412 -8.36 21.27 -5.47
N TRP A 413 -8.18 20.63 -4.31
CA TRP A 413 -6.94 19.93 -3.95
C TRP A 413 -6.65 18.72 -4.86
N LEU A 414 -7.70 17.98 -5.21
CA LEU A 414 -7.57 16.75 -6.00
C LEU A 414 -7.59 17.00 -7.51
N LEU A 415 -8.06 18.16 -7.97
CA LEU A 415 -8.19 18.49 -9.38
C LEU A 415 -6.80 18.58 -10.05
N PRO A 416 -6.51 17.75 -11.07
CA PRO A 416 -5.25 17.81 -11.79
C PRO A 416 -5.30 18.92 -12.85
N SER A 417 -5.16 20.19 -12.43
CA SER A 417 -5.19 21.35 -13.33
C SER A 417 -3.98 21.38 -14.29
N PRO A 418 -4.16 21.22 -15.62
CA PRO A 418 -3.06 21.31 -16.58
C PRO A 418 -2.41 22.70 -16.61
N THR A 419 -3.19 23.77 -16.46
CA THR A 419 -2.67 25.14 -16.46
C THR A 419 -1.75 25.38 -15.27
N LEU A 420 -2.17 25.01 -14.05
CA LEU A 420 -1.31 25.16 -12.87
C LEU A 420 -0.11 24.22 -12.89
N ALA A 421 -0.26 23.01 -13.45
CA ALA A 421 0.84 22.05 -13.54
C ALA A 421 1.93 22.47 -14.54
N THR A 422 1.56 23.12 -15.65
CA THR A 422 2.47 23.47 -16.75
C THR A 422 3.02 24.89 -16.67
N LYS A 423 2.23 25.86 -16.20
CA LYS A 423 2.69 27.26 -16.09
C LYS A 423 3.50 27.54 -14.83
N ILE A 424 3.37 26.70 -13.82
CA ILE A 424 4.07 26.84 -12.54
C ILE A 424 4.81 25.52 -12.29
N ASP A 425 6.14 25.54 -12.39
CA ASP A 425 7.00 24.41 -12.02
C ASP A 425 8.12 24.89 -11.08
N PRO A 426 8.04 24.58 -9.78
CA PRO A 426 9.05 24.96 -8.81
C PRO A 426 10.47 24.49 -9.15
N LEU A 427 10.61 23.35 -9.86
CA LEU A 427 11.91 22.86 -10.29
C LEU A 427 12.51 23.75 -11.38
N GLU A 428 11.71 24.11 -12.39
CA GLU A 428 12.17 24.99 -13.47
C GLU A 428 12.50 26.39 -12.95
N ILE A 429 11.72 26.91 -12.01
CA ILE A 429 12.02 28.18 -11.33
C ILE A 429 13.37 28.10 -10.60
N ALA A 430 13.61 27.03 -9.84
CA ALA A 430 14.89 26.81 -9.14
C ALA A 430 16.08 26.68 -10.10
N LEU A 431 15.91 25.92 -11.19
CA LEU A 431 16.93 25.78 -12.23
C LEU A 431 17.22 27.10 -12.94
N GLY A 432 16.20 27.91 -13.20
CA GLY A 432 16.34 29.24 -13.81
C GLY A 432 17.17 30.22 -12.97
N ARG A 433 17.15 30.09 -11.63
CA ARG A 433 18.00 30.89 -10.73
C ARG A 433 19.43 30.36 -10.63
N GLY A 434 19.63 29.04 -10.70
CA GLY A 434 20.94 28.41 -10.73
C GLY A 434 21.76 28.51 -9.43
N SER A 435 21.14 28.85 -8.30
CA SER A 435 21.81 29.16 -7.03
C SER A 435 21.58 28.14 -5.91
N GLY A 436 21.03 26.96 -6.20
CA GLY A 436 20.69 25.95 -5.20
C GLY A 436 19.20 25.94 -4.83
N PRO A 437 18.81 25.35 -3.68
CA PRO A 437 17.44 25.35 -3.21
C PRO A 437 16.91 26.78 -3.01
N LEU A 438 15.64 27.01 -3.37
CA LEU A 438 15.00 28.32 -3.20
C LEU A 438 14.43 28.51 -1.80
N ASP A 439 14.48 29.73 -1.28
CA ASP A 439 13.67 30.12 -0.12
C ASP A 439 12.18 30.00 -0.46
N VAL A 440 11.40 29.54 0.52
CA VAL A 440 9.96 29.28 0.34
C VAL A 440 9.21 30.56 0.04
N GLN A 441 9.55 31.69 0.69
CA GLN A 441 8.84 32.94 0.50
C GLN A 441 9.15 33.54 -0.87
N GLU A 442 10.41 33.47 -1.32
CA GLU A 442 10.80 33.91 -2.65
C GLU A 442 10.10 33.11 -3.76
N LEU A 443 9.99 31.78 -3.60
CA LEU A 443 9.23 30.95 -4.53
C LEU A 443 7.75 31.33 -4.53
N ARG A 444 7.15 31.54 -3.35
CA ARG A 444 5.74 31.94 -3.23
C ARG A 444 5.48 33.27 -3.92
N ASP A 445 6.36 34.26 -3.78
CA ASP A 445 6.18 35.58 -4.39
C ASP A 445 6.22 35.50 -5.92
N GLU A 446 7.13 34.70 -6.48
CA GLU A 446 7.22 34.44 -7.91
C GLU A 446 5.98 33.71 -8.45
N VAL A 447 5.54 32.66 -7.76
CA VAL A 447 4.32 31.93 -8.13
C VAL A 447 3.07 32.81 -8.00
N LYS A 448 2.97 33.66 -6.97
CA LYS A 448 1.87 34.62 -6.84
C LYS A 448 1.81 35.61 -7.99
N ALA A 449 2.96 36.04 -8.53
CA ALA A 449 2.98 36.90 -9.71
C ALA A 449 2.36 36.20 -10.93
N ILE A 450 2.69 34.92 -11.15
CA ILE A 450 2.08 34.10 -12.20
C ILE A 450 0.57 33.92 -11.94
N CYS A 451 0.18 33.61 -10.70
CA CYS A 451 -1.22 33.43 -10.32
C CYS A 451 -2.05 34.70 -10.53
N ARG A 452 -1.52 35.91 -10.29
CA ARG A 452 -2.22 37.17 -10.59
C ARG A 452 -2.59 37.27 -12.07
N SER A 453 -1.64 37.00 -12.96
CA SER A 453 -1.90 37.01 -14.40
C SER A 453 -2.89 35.92 -14.83
N LEU A 454 -2.98 34.79 -14.10
CA LEU A 454 -4.01 33.78 -14.34
C LEU A 454 -5.38 34.23 -13.85
N VAL A 455 -5.47 34.85 -12.68
CA VAL A 455 -6.73 35.37 -12.12
C VAL A 455 -7.32 36.44 -13.04
N GLU A 456 -6.50 37.28 -13.68
CA GLU A 456 -6.96 38.25 -14.69
C GLU A 456 -7.63 37.62 -15.92
N THR A 457 -7.41 36.33 -16.18
CA THR A 457 -8.08 35.59 -17.29
C THR A 457 -9.41 34.96 -16.88
N LEU A 458 -9.75 34.99 -15.59
CA LEU A 458 -11.02 34.45 -15.09
C LEU A 458 -12.20 35.35 -15.50
N PRO A 459 -13.43 34.80 -15.55
CA PRO A 459 -14.63 35.60 -15.81
C PRO A 459 -14.79 36.74 -14.79
N ASP A 460 -15.42 37.84 -15.22
CA ASP A 460 -15.73 38.97 -14.36
C ASP A 460 -16.52 38.53 -13.12
N ALA A 461 -16.12 39.06 -11.96
CA ALA A 461 -16.80 38.78 -10.71
C ALA A 461 -18.20 39.42 -10.68
N GLY A 462 -19.20 38.68 -10.18
CA GLY A 462 -20.54 39.22 -10.00
C GLY A 462 -20.61 40.28 -8.90
N GLU A 463 -21.62 41.15 -8.97
CA GLU A 463 -21.85 42.19 -7.96
C GLU A 463 -22.17 41.59 -6.58
N GLY A 464 -21.66 42.23 -5.52
CA GLY A 464 -21.95 41.84 -4.14
C GLY A 464 -21.08 42.57 -3.12
N THR A 465 -21.43 42.44 -1.84
CA THR A 465 -20.69 43.04 -0.72
C THR A 465 -19.81 42.04 0.03
N ARG A 466 -19.99 40.74 -0.19
CA ARG A 466 -19.25 39.66 0.47
C ARG A 466 -18.50 38.83 -0.56
N ALA A 467 -17.24 38.55 -0.29
CA ALA A 467 -16.42 37.63 -1.07
C ALA A 467 -17.06 36.25 -1.14
N ASP A 468 -17.07 35.67 -2.33
CA ASP A 468 -17.65 34.37 -2.60
C ASP A 468 -16.58 33.27 -2.50
N GLU A 469 -16.59 32.54 -1.39
CA GLU A 469 -15.65 31.44 -1.11
C GLU A 469 -15.69 30.31 -2.17
N ARG A 470 -16.71 30.29 -3.04
CA ARG A 470 -16.79 29.34 -4.16
C ARG A 470 -15.65 29.52 -5.16
N TRP A 471 -15.06 30.71 -5.24
CA TRP A 471 -13.88 30.98 -6.06
C TRP A 471 -12.70 30.03 -5.76
N TYR A 472 -12.53 29.58 -4.51
CA TYR A 472 -11.40 28.70 -4.14
C TYR A 472 -11.41 27.34 -4.83
N TRP A 473 -12.59 26.81 -5.17
CA TRP A 473 -12.71 25.55 -5.93
C TRP A 473 -13.15 25.76 -7.37
N ALA A 474 -13.66 26.95 -7.71
CA ALA A 474 -14.07 27.29 -9.06
C ALA A 474 -12.90 27.74 -9.95
N ALA A 475 -11.99 28.54 -9.41
CA ALA A 475 -10.91 29.12 -10.21
C ALA A 475 -10.06 28.08 -10.97
N PRO A 476 -9.62 26.95 -10.36
CA PRO A 476 -8.82 25.96 -11.08
C PRO A 476 -9.49 25.40 -12.34
N ILE A 477 -10.77 24.98 -12.25
CA ILE A 477 -11.49 24.43 -13.41
C ILE A 477 -11.81 25.50 -14.46
N LEU A 478 -12.01 26.75 -14.04
CA LEU A 478 -12.24 27.88 -14.97
C LEU A 478 -10.99 28.23 -15.77
N LEU A 479 -9.80 28.20 -15.15
CA LEU A 479 -8.51 28.38 -15.83
C LEU A 479 -8.27 27.30 -16.91
N ASP A 480 -8.81 26.11 -16.71
CA ASP A 480 -8.67 24.95 -17.59
C ASP A 480 -9.87 24.71 -18.51
N SER A 481 -10.77 25.68 -18.63
CA SER A 481 -12.00 25.56 -19.43
C SER A 481 -11.75 25.27 -20.92
N HIS A 482 -10.55 25.57 -21.44
CA HIS A 482 -10.20 25.44 -22.86
C HIS A 482 -9.21 24.31 -23.20
N ASN A 483 -8.71 23.56 -22.21
CA ASN A 483 -7.68 22.54 -22.44
C ASN A 483 -8.18 21.10 -22.35
N GLY A 484 -9.49 20.89 -22.15
CA GLY A 484 -10.09 19.55 -22.10
C GLY A 484 -10.28 18.97 -20.70
N LEU A 485 -9.82 19.64 -19.64
CA LEU A 485 -10.09 19.20 -18.26
C LEU A 485 -11.58 19.13 -17.95
N LEU A 486 -12.36 20.12 -18.39
CA LEU A 486 -13.81 20.13 -18.21
C LEU A 486 -14.50 18.96 -18.93
N ASP A 487 -14.05 18.63 -20.14
CA ASP A 487 -14.57 17.50 -20.91
C ASP A 487 -14.23 16.16 -20.24
N TRP A 488 -13.04 16.04 -19.67
CA TRP A 488 -12.66 14.90 -18.85
C TRP A 488 -13.51 14.77 -17.58
N CYS A 489 -13.81 15.88 -16.87
CA CYS A 489 -14.72 15.87 -15.72
C CYS A 489 -16.14 15.41 -16.07
N LYS A 490 -16.62 15.76 -17.28
CA LYS A 490 -17.93 15.35 -17.80
C LYS A 490 -17.98 13.88 -18.21
N SER A 491 -16.85 13.34 -18.69
CA SER A 491 -16.78 11.97 -19.20
C SER A 491 -17.09 10.93 -18.13
N HIS A 492 -17.88 9.91 -18.50
CA HIS A 492 -18.13 8.74 -17.65
C HIS A 492 -16.84 7.94 -17.38
N SER A 493 -15.92 7.94 -18.35
CA SER A 493 -14.60 7.32 -18.22
C SER A 493 -13.51 8.26 -17.68
N GLY A 494 -13.88 9.49 -17.29
CA GLY A 494 -12.97 10.49 -16.74
C GLY A 494 -12.85 10.42 -15.22
N TRP A 495 -12.99 11.55 -14.52
CA TRP A 495 -12.74 11.59 -13.07
C TRP A 495 -13.61 10.60 -12.28
N ARG A 496 -14.88 10.46 -12.68
CA ARG A 496 -15.85 9.59 -12.00
C ARG A 496 -15.41 8.11 -11.94
N SER A 497 -14.69 7.63 -12.95
CA SER A 497 -14.19 6.24 -13.00
C SER A 497 -12.75 6.13 -12.49
N ALA A 498 -11.97 7.21 -12.57
CA ALA A 498 -10.59 7.22 -12.12
C ALA A 498 -10.48 6.96 -10.62
N THR A 499 -11.43 7.49 -9.83
CA THR A 499 -11.40 7.45 -8.36
C THR A 499 -12.69 6.82 -7.82
N PRO A 500 -12.81 5.47 -7.84
CA PRO A 500 -13.97 4.80 -7.28
C PRO A 500 -14.03 5.05 -5.78
N ASP A 501 -15.09 5.75 -5.35
CA ASP A 501 -15.28 6.08 -3.94
C ASP A 501 -15.90 4.89 -3.22
N HIS A 502 -15.10 4.20 -2.41
CA HIS A 502 -15.54 3.03 -1.64
C HIS A 502 -16.05 3.40 -0.25
N GLU A 503 -16.00 4.68 0.13
CA GLU A 503 -16.50 5.17 1.42
C GLU A 503 -18.03 5.23 1.43
N SER A 504 -18.65 4.68 2.47
CA SER A 504 -20.10 4.73 2.65
C SER A 504 -20.55 6.15 3.05
N GLY A 505 -21.45 6.74 2.28
CA GLY A 505 -22.08 8.03 2.59
C GLY A 505 -21.43 9.25 1.94
N THR A 506 -20.43 9.08 1.07
CA THR A 506 -19.88 10.16 0.26
C THR A 506 -20.69 10.38 -1.01
N ARG A 507 -20.91 11.66 -1.37
CA ARG A 507 -21.66 12.07 -2.56
C ARG A 507 -20.72 12.65 -3.62
N PHE A 508 -19.63 11.95 -3.90
CA PHE A 508 -18.55 12.43 -4.76
C PHE A 508 -19.03 12.78 -6.18
N LYS A 509 -19.90 11.95 -6.78
CA LYS A 509 -20.49 12.24 -8.10
C LYS A 509 -21.24 13.58 -8.11
N ASP A 510 -22.00 13.89 -7.07
CA ASP A 510 -22.72 15.17 -6.96
C ASP A 510 -21.77 16.37 -6.84
N HIS A 511 -20.59 16.19 -6.23
CA HIS A 511 -19.57 17.26 -6.14
C HIS A 511 -18.97 17.54 -7.53
N ILE A 512 -18.70 16.50 -8.33
CA ILE A 512 -18.27 16.66 -9.72
C ILE A 512 -19.37 17.36 -10.53
N ASP A 513 -20.64 16.96 -10.37
CA ASP A 513 -21.76 17.58 -11.09
C ASP A 513 -21.88 19.07 -10.76
N LEU A 514 -21.72 19.44 -9.49
CA LEU A 514 -21.71 20.84 -9.05
C LEU A 514 -20.52 21.61 -9.65
N LEU A 515 -19.32 21.01 -9.66
CA LEU A 515 -18.13 21.61 -10.28
C LEU A 515 -18.34 21.87 -11.77
N VAL A 516 -18.83 20.87 -12.51
CA VAL A 516 -19.11 20.96 -13.95
C VAL A 516 -20.19 22.01 -14.21
N SER A 517 -21.29 22.00 -13.46
CA SER A 517 -22.37 22.97 -13.60
C SER A 517 -21.89 24.41 -13.40
N MET A 518 -21.00 24.63 -12.42
CA MET A 518 -20.36 25.91 -12.19
C MET A 518 -19.47 26.32 -13.36
N ALA A 519 -18.60 25.42 -13.84
CA ALA A 519 -17.67 25.70 -14.93
C ALA A 519 -18.38 25.99 -16.26
N GLU A 520 -19.60 25.48 -16.46
CA GLU A 520 -20.46 25.79 -17.60
C GLU A 520 -21.20 27.13 -17.49
N GLY A 521 -21.04 27.87 -16.38
CA GLY A 521 -21.69 29.16 -16.16
C GLY A 521 -23.15 29.06 -15.72
N ASN A 522 -23.63 27.88 -15.33
CA ASN A 522 -25.00 27.73 -14.80
C ASN A 522 -25.15 28.30 -13.38
N ILE A 523 -24.03 28.59 -12.71
CA ILE A 523 -23.99 29.10 -11.34
C ILE A 523 -23.20 30.40 -11.34
N PRO A 524 -23.84 31.56 -11.11
CA PRO A 524 -23.14 32.83 -11.03
C PRO A 524 -22.26 32.90 -9.77
N LEU A 525 -21.04 33.39 -9.94
CA LEU A 525 -20.09 33.68 -8.87
C LEU A 525 -20.20 35.14 -8.45
N GLY A 526 -20.11 35.40 -7.14
CA GLY A 526 -20.07 36.74 -6.59
C GLY A 526 -18.67 37.37 -6.64
N PRO A 527 -18.40 38.40 -5.81
CA PRO A 527 -17.10 39.04 -5.71
C PRO A 527 -15.97 38.05 -5.39
N GLN A 528 -14.80 38.24 -6.02
CA GLN A 528 -13.61 37.44 -5.73
C GLN A 528 -13.05 37.72 -4.32
N PRO A 529 -12.58 36.70 -3.59
CA PRO A 529 -11.80 36.89 -2.36
C PRO A 529 -10.44 37.54 -2.63
N ASP A 530 -10.01 38.42 -1.73
CA ASP A 530 -8.73 39.14 -1.84
C ASP A 530 -7.50 38.20 -1.79
N ASP A 531 -7.65 37.04 -1.16
CA ASP A 531 -6.63 35.99 -0.96
C ASP A 531 -6.73 34.85 -2.00
N LEU A 532 -7.53 35.00 -3.06
CA LEU A 532 -7.66 33.97 -4.10
C LEU A 532 -6.31 33.63 -4.76
N VAL A 533 -5.44 34.63 -4.93
CA VAL A 533 -4.08 34.46 -5.46
C VAL A 533 -3.22 33.60 -4.52
N ASP A 534 -3.37 33.78 -3.21
CA ASP A 534 -2.64 32.99 -2.21
C ASP A 534 -3.10 31.53 -2.23
N VAL A 535 -4.41 31.28 -2.31
CA VAL A 535 -4.98 29.93 -2.41
C VAL A 535 -4.57 29.23 -3.70
N LEU A 536 -4.57 29.91 -4.85
CA LEU A 536 -4.09 29.35 -6.11
C LEU A 536 -2.59 29.04 -6.07
N CYS A 537 -1.79 29.88 -5.40
CA CYS A 537 -0.38 29.61 -5.17
C CYS A 537 -0.18 28.33 -4.35
N ASP A 538 -0.95 28.14 -3.28
CA ASP A 538 -0.91 26.92 -2.47
C ASP A 538 -1.33 25.67 -3.27
N LEU A 539 -2.39 25.77 -4.07
CA LEU A 539 -2.83 24.67 -4.95
C LEU A 539 -1.78 24.34 -6.02
N ALA A 540 -1.15 25.35 -6.62
CA ALA A 540 -0.11 25.14 -7.62
C ALA A 540 1.15 24.49 -7.04
N LEU A 541 1.56 24.90 -5.84
CA LEU A 541 2.77 24.41 -5.19
C LEU A 541 2.59 23.05 -4.51
N ALA A 542 1.44 22.82 -3.87
CA ALA A 542 1.24 21.70 -2.95
C ALA A 542 -0.06 20.91 -3.19
N GLY A 543 -0.94 21.33 -4.11
CA GLY A 543 -2.15 20.59 -4.45
C GLY A 543 -1.82 19.20 -5.00
N PRO A 544 -2.27 18.09 -4.36
CA PRO A 544 -1.90 16.74 -4.79
C PRO A 544 -2.22 16.43 -6.26
N GLY A 545 -3.35 16.92 -6.78
CA GLY A 545 -3.72 16.75 -8.19
C GLY A 545 -2.72 17.42 -9.14
N VAL A 546 -2.37 18.67 -8.86
CA VAL A 546 -1.43 19.45 -9.67
C VAL A 546 -0.02 18.87 -9.59
N CYS A 547 0.46 18.55 -8.39
CA CYS A 547 1.77 17.95 -8.18
C CYS A 547 1.91 16.58 -8.85
N ALA A 548 0.88 15.73 -8.74
CA ALA A 548 0.87 14.43 -9.41
C ALA A 548 0.87 14.58 -10.94
N LEU A 549 0.07 15.49 -11.49
CA LEU A 549 0.05 15.74 -12.93
C LEU A 549 1.40 16.27 -13.42
N ARG A 550 1.99 17.24 -12.73
CA ARG A 550 3.31 17.79 -13.06
C ARG A 550 4.39 16.70 -13.08
N ALA A 551 4.40 15.83 -12.06
CA ALA A 551 5.36 14.74 -11.97
C ALA A 551 5.18 13.71 -13.11
N LEU A 552 3.94 13.33 -13.43
CA LEU A 552 3.65 12.39 -14.50
C LEU A 552 3.96 12.96 -15.88
N HIS A 553 3.57 14.21 -16.15
CA HIS A 553 3.83 14.90 -17.41
C HIS A 553 5.34 15.01 -17.71
N ARG A 554 6.17 15.22 -16.68
CA ARG A 554 7.64 15.26 -16.82
C ARG A 554 8.22 13.95 -17.35
N ILE A 555 7.60 12.81 -17.06
CA ILE A 555 8.07 11.48 -17.46
C ILE A 555 7.36 11.01 -18.75
N GLY A 556 6.10 11.42 -18.94
CA GLY A 556 5.26 11.09 -20.09
C GLY A 556 5.60 11.87 -21.35
N ALA A 557 6.84 11.76 -21.83
CA ALA A 557 7.31 12.48 -23.01
C ALA A 557 6.38 12.27 -24.23
N GLY A 558 5.84 13.38 -24.77
CA GLY A 558 4.97 13.38 -25.95
C GLY A 558 3.46 13.30 -25.65
N LEU A 559 3.06 13.19 -24.38
CA LEU A 559 1.66 13.35 -23.98
C LEU A 559 1.39 14.80 -23.56
N ASP A 560 0.24 15.32 -23.97
CA ASP A 560 -0.24 16.63 -23.51
C ASP A 560 -0.64 16.57 -22.04
N ALA A 561 -0.43 17.65 -21.27
CA ALA A 561 -0.79 17.69 -19.85
C ALA A 561 -2.30 17.48 -19.60
N ALA A 562 -3.16 17.72 -20.58
CA ALA A 562 -4.59 17.43 -20.51
C ALA A 562 -4.97 16.04 -21.06
N ASP A 563 -3.99 15.17 -21.37
CA ASP A 563 -4.29 13.81 -21.79
C ASP A 563 -5.15 13.07 -20.73
N PRO A 564 -6.31 12.50 -21.11
CA PRO A 564 -7.23 11.87 -20.16
C PRO A 564 -6.60 10.77 -19.30
N ASN A 565 -5.57 10.07 -19.79
CA ASN A 565 -4.87 9.04 -19.02
C ASN A 565 -3.98 9.67 -17.95
N LEU A 566 -3.28 10.76 -18.28
CA LEU A 566 -2.49 11.52 -17.30
C LEU A 566 -3.39 12.14 -16.23
N LEU A 567 -4.51 12.76 -16.61
CA LEU A 567 -5.48 13.31 -15.67
C LEU A 567 -6.03 12.24 -14.73
N SER A 568 -6.40 11.07 -15.27
CA SER A 568 -6.93 9.95 -14.48
C SER A 568 -5.88 9.38 -13.54
N ALA A 569 -4.62 9.24 -13.98
CA ALA A 569 -3.52 8.78 -13.14
C ALA A 569 -3.19 9.79 -12.03
N ALA A 570 -3.15 11.09 -12.34
CA ALA A 570 -2.93 12.15 -11.37
C ALA A 570 -4.03 12.19 -10.31
N ALA A 571 -5.31 12.11 -10.72
CA ALA A 571 -6.45 12.06 -9.81
C ALA A 571 -6.45 10.83 -8.90
N ARG A 572 -5.97 9.68 -9.39
CA ARG A 572 -5.77 8.46 -8.57
C ARG A 572 -4.71 8.66 -7.50
N ILE A 573 -3.54 9.20 -7.87
CA ILE A 573 -2.47 9.51 -6.92
C ILE A 573 -2.98 10.50 -5.86
N ALA A 574 -3.62 11.59 -6.32
CA ALA A 574 -4.17 12.61 -5.43
C ALA A 574 -5.22 12.04 -4.47
N SER A 575 -6.08 11.12 -4.93
CA SER A 575 -7.09 10.50 -4.08
C SER A 575 -6.50 9.63 -2.97
N GLY A 576 -5.29 9.11 -3.14
CA GLY A 576 -4.56 8.44 -2.06
C GLY A 576 -4.32 9.34 -0.85
N PHE A 577 -4.27 10.67 -1.02
CA PHE A 577 -4.12 11.61 0.10
C PHE A 577 -5.39 11.74 0.94
N ARG A 578 -6.55 11.27 0.48
CA ARG A 578 -7.79 11.29 1.27
C ARG A 578 -7.75 10.31 2.45
N SER A 579 -6.86 9.33 2.43
CA SER A 579 -6.70 8.38 3.54
C SER A 579 -5.86 8.93 4.70
N LEU A 580 -5.36 10.16 4.59
CA LEU A 580 -4.51 10.83 5.59
C LEU A 580 -5.30 11.50 6.71
#